data_AF-A0A959L9N9-F1
#
_entry.id   AF-A0A959L9N9-F1
#
_cell.length_a   1.000
_cell.length_b   1.000
_cell.length_c   1.000
_cell.angle_alpha   90.00
_cell.angle_beta   90.00
_cell.angle_gamma   90.00
#
_symmetry.space_group_name_H-M   'P 1'
#
loop_
_entity.id
_entity.type
_entity.pdbx_description
1 polymer ?
#
loop_
_entity_poly.entity_id
_entity_poly.type
_entity_poly.pdbx_seq_one_letter_code
_entity_poly.pdbx_strand_id
1 'polypeptide(L)'
;MKNTILLSLILLVLGFSSCNNTKMAEELVGKWKVTAWDILDSKTQTDPNMTFTFENGGRYEIDLNGTVQKGKYWVNDIYLHTVEDGKAEIKVKILDFSDTKMKLEMNRGGSLETLTLEKE
;
A
#
# COMPACT_ATOMS: atom_id res chain seq x y z
N MET A 1 -6.97 22.46 56.49
CA MET A 1 -5.76 21.65 56.29
C MET A 1 -6.09 20.49 55.36
N LYS A 2 -5.35 20.38 54.26
CA LYS A 2 -5.13 19.20 53.40
C LYS A 2 -6.35 18.64 52.66
N ASN A 3 -6.51 18.95 51.37
CA ASN A 3 -5.85 18.36 50.20
C ASN A 3 -6.51 17.06 49.72
N THR A 4 -6.92 17.09 48.44
CA THR A 4 -6.95 15.98 47.46
C THR A 4 -7.93 14.83 47.76
N ILE A 5 -8.75 14.35 46.83
CA ILE A 5 -8.35 13.79 45.54
C ILE A 5 -9.44 14.08 44.50
N LEU A 6 -9.06 14.93 43.54
CA LEU A 6 -9.65 15.08 42.23
C LEU A 6 -9.13 13.91 41.38
N LEU A 7 -9.90 12.85 41.13
CA LEU A 7 -9.49 11.83 40.16
C LEU A 7 -10.71 11.02 39.69
N SER A 8 -11.24 11.35 38.51
CA SER A 8 -11.90 10.42 37.57
C SER A 8 -12.43 11.22 36.37
N LEU A 9 -11.51 11.79 35.58
CA LEU A 9 -11.80 12.29 34.24
C LEU A 9 -10.72 11.77 33.27
N ILE A 10 -10.63 10.45 33.13
CA ILE A 10 -9.79 9.82 32.11
C ILE A 10 -10.54 8.57 31.63
N LEU A 11 -11.44 8.72 30.65
CA LEU A 11 -11.79 7.63 29.75
C LEU A 11 -12.60 8.11 28.53
N LEU A 12 -12.01 8.94 27.66
CA LEU A 12 -12.47 9.01 26.27
C LEU A 12 -11.37 9.58 25.34
N VAL A 13 -10.29 8.83 25.18
CA VAL A 13 -9.38 8.97 24.03
C VAL A 13 -9.33 7.62 23.35
N LEU A 14 -10.44 7.23 22.71
CA LEU A 14 -10.49 6.06 21.85
C LEU A 14 -10.33 6.51 20.40
N GLY A 15 -9.10 6.33 19.91
CA GLY A 15 -8.76 5.90 18.54
C GLY A 15 -9.31 6.68 17.36
N PHE A 16 -8.59 7.71 16.91
CA PHE A 16 -8.76 8.29 15.56
C PHE A 16 -7.66 7.88 14.56
N SER A 17 -6.84 6.87 14.86
CA SER A 17 -5.72 6.50 13.99
C SER A 17 -6.10 5.81 12.68
N SER A 18 -7.38 5.44 12.45
CA SER A 18 -7.76 4.80 11.17
C SER A 18 -8.01 5.78 10.02
N CYS A 19 -8.07 7.09 10.28
CA CYS A 19 -8.40 8.08 9.25
C CYS A 19 -7.37 8.11 8.11
N ASN A 20 -6.09 7.90 8.43
CA ASN A 20 -5.02 7.94 7.45
C ASN A 20 -5.10 6.80 6.43
N ASN A 21 -5.46 5.59 6.87
CA ASN A 21 -5.54 4.42 6.00
C ASN A 21 -6.72 4.55 5.02
N THR A 22 -7.86 5.06 5.50
CA THR A 22 -9.04 5.32 4.66
C THR A 22 -8.73 6.35 3.58
N LYS A 23 -8.08 7.46 3.97
CA LYS A 23 -7.69 8.52 3.03
C LYS A 23 -6.70 8.02 1.98
N MET A 24 -5.67 7.26 2.38
CA MET A 24 -4.71 6.70 1.44
C MET A 24 -5.37 5.71 0.46
N ALA A 25 -6.29 4.87 0.93
CA ALA A 25 -7.01 3.94 0.07
C ALA A 25 -7.89 4.66 -0.96
N GLU A 26 -8.49 5.80 -0.61
CA GLU A 26 -9.23 6.67 -1.53
C GLU A 26 -8.30 7.33 -2.56
N GLU A 27 -7.15 7.87 -2.14
CA GLU A 27 -6.17 8.51 -3.03
C GLU A 27 -5.48 7.51 -3.98
N LEU A 28 -5.39 6.23 -3.59
CA LEU A 28 -4.82 5.14 -4.39
C LEU A 28 -5.68 4.80 -5.61
N VAL A 29 -6.99 5.08 -5.59
CA VAL A 29 -7.91 4.78 -6.70
C VAL A 29 -7.43 5.45 -7.99
N GLY A 30 -7.39 4.68 -9.07
CA GLY A 30 -6.92 5.10 -10.39
C GLY A 30 -5.95 4.12 -11.01
N LYS A 31 -5.38 4.54 -12.15
CA LYS A 31 -4.40 3.75 -12.90
C LYS A 31 -2.99 4.27 -12.63
N TRP A 32 -2.06 3.35 -12.45
CA TRP A 32 -0.68 3.61 -12.11
C TRP A 32 0.22 2.82 -13.03
N LYS A 33 1.23 3.47 -13.58
CA LYS A 33 2.26 2.83 -14.40
C LYS A 33 3.52 2.63 -13.57
N VAL A 34 4.11 1.44 -13.63
CA VAL A 34 5.43 1.23 -13.03
C VAL A 34 6.48 1.89 -13.91
N THR A 35 7.29 2.77 -13.33
CA THR A 35 8.35 3.53 -14.02
C THR A 35 9.75 3.05 -13.66
N ALA A 36 9.90 2.34 -12.54
CA ALA A 36 11.14 1.66 -12.18
C ALA A 36 10.87 0.40 -11.36
N TRP A 37 11.65 -0.65 -11.61
CA TRP A 37 11.73 -1.83 -10.77
C TRP A 37 13.19 -2.17 -10.48
N ASP A 38 13.59 -1.93 -9.24
CA ASP A 38 14.95 -2.12 -8.77
C ASP A 38 15.05 -3.39 -7.93
N ILE A 39 16.01 -4.26 -8.29
CA ILE A 39 16.41 -5.41 -7.47
C ILE A 39 17.62 -4.96 -6.65
N LEU A 40 17.42 -4.75 -5.34
CA LEU A 40 18.39 -4.06 -4.49
C LEU A 40 19.68 -4.87 -4.32
N ASP A 41 19.57 -6.18 -4.20
CA ASP A 41 20.72 -7.08 -3.99
C ASP A 41 21.67 -7.09 -5.19
N SER A 42 21.12 -7.09 -6.41
CA SER A 42 21.89 -7.15 -7.65
C SER A 42 22.11 -5.78 -8.30
N LYS A 43 21.53 -4.71 -7.74
CA LYS A 43 21.50 -3.35 -8.32
C LYS A 43 21.05 -3.35 -9.78
N THR A 44 20.15 -4.25 -10.12
CA THR A 44 19.62 -4.39 -11.49
C THR A 44 18.32 -3.64 -11.59
N GLN A 45 18.19 -2.80 -12.62
CA GLN A 45 16.94 -2.16 -12.98
C GLN A 45 16.32 -2.93 -14.13
N THR A 46 15.02 -3.18 -14.04
CA THR A 46 14.22 -3.69 -15.16
C THR A 46 13.30 -2.60 -15.67
N ASP A 47 12.92 -2.69 -16.95
CA ASP A 47 11.86 -1.88 -17.54
C ASP A 47 10.57 -2.70 -17.54
N PRO A 48 9.73 -2.58 -16.49
CA PRO A 48 8.47 -3.28 -16.45
C PRO A 48 7.44 -2.55 -17.30
N ASN A 49 7.00 -3.18 -18.38
CA ASN A 49 5.68 -2.86 -18.94
C ASN A 49 4.60 -3.44 -18.00
N MET A 50 4.35 -2.71 -16.91
CA MET A 50 3.44 -3.10 -15.84
C MET A 50 2.55 -1.93 -15.43
N THR A 51 1.25 -2.22 -15.27
CA THR A 51 0.27 -1.23 -14.80
C THR A 51 -0.59 -1.82 -13.68
N PHE A 52 -1.00 -0.96 -12.76
CA PHE A 52 -1.91 -1.26 -11.66
C PHE A 52 -3.15 -0.40 -11.84
N THR A 53 -4.32 -0.99 -11.67
CA THR A 53 -5.59 -0.27 -11.60
C THR A 53 -6.23 -0.59 -10.26
N PHE A 54 -6.51 0.45 -9.46
CA PHE A 54 -7.22 0.34 -8.20
C PHE A 54 -8.61 0.94 -8.37
N GLU A 55 -9.63 0.13 -8.16
CA GLU A 55 -11.03 0.51 -8.29
C GLU A 55 -11.64 0.85 -6.92
N ASN A 56 -12.61 1.76 -6.94
CA ASN A 56 -13.41 2.00 -5.75
C ASN A 56 -14.11 0.71 -5.30
N GLY A 57 -14.13 0.46 -3.98
CA GLY A 57 -14.66 -0.79 -3.42
C GLY A 57 -13.63 -1.91 -3.24
N GLY A 58 -12.33 -1.61 -3.41
CA GLY A 58 -11.26 -2.52 -3.00
C GLY A 58 -10.95 -3.63 -4.00
N ARG A 59 -11.18 -3.41 -5.30
CA ARG A 59 -10.78 -4.31 -6.38
C ARG A 59 -9.57 -3.76 -7.11
N TYR A 60 -8.66 -4.63 -7.51
CA TYR A 60 -7.50 -4.24 -8.31
C TYR A 60 -7.34 -5.11 -9.53
N GLU A 61 -6.65 -4.56 -10.52
CA GLU A 61 -6.10 -5.25 -11.67
C GLU A 61 -4.61 -4.92 -11.82
N ILE A 62 -3.78 -5.92 -12.07
CA ILE A 62 -2.37 -5.75 -12.45
C ILE A 62 -2.20 -6.37 -13.83
N ASP A 63 -1.72 -5.59 -14.79
CA ASP A 63 -1.26 -6.08 -16.08
C ASP A 63 0.28 -6.05 -16.08
N LEU A 64 0.90 -7.23 -16.21
CA LEU A 64 2.33 -7.37 -16.45
C LEU A 64 2.54 -8.00 -17.83
N ASN A 65 3.04 -7.23 -18.78
CA ASN A 65 3.33 -7.68 -20.16
C ASN A 65 2.14 -8.40 -20.83
N GLY A 66 0.90 -7.94 -20.61
CA GLY A 66 -0.35 -8.52 -21.13
C GLY A 66 -0.92 -9.66 -20.28
N THR A 67 -0.23 -10.06 -19.20
CA THR A 67 -0.76 -11.03 -18.24
C THR A 67 -1.48 -10.31 -17.12
N VAL A 68 -2.79 -10.53 -17.05
CA VAL A 68 -3.68 -9.81 -16.12
C VAL A 68 -3.96 -10.64 -14.87
N GLN A 69 -3.79 -10.01 -13.70
CA GLN A 69 -4.17 -10.52 -12.39
C GLN A 69 -5.25 -9.61 -11.80
N LYS A 70 -6.27 -10.21 -11.16
CA LYS A 70 -7.37 -9.47 -10.55
C LYS A 70 -7.60 -9.96 -9.13
N GLY A 71 -7.99 -9.05 -8.25
CA GLY A 71 -8.11 -9.39 -6.85
C GLY A 71 -8.69 -8.29 -5.98
N LYS A 72 -8.59 -8.50 -4.67
CA LYS A 72 -8.98 -7.54 -3.64
C LYS A 72 -7.75 -6.81 -3.11
N TYR A 73 -7.89 -5.54 -2.77
CA TYR A 73 -6.84 -4.78 -2.09
C TYR A 73 -7.38 -4.00 -0.89
N TRP A 74 -6.50 -3.70 0.04
CA TRP A 74 -6.73 -2.72 1.10
C TRP A 74 -5.39 -2.16 1.59
N VAL A 75 -5.46 -1.01 2.26
CA VAL A 75 -4.30 -0.41 2.92
C VAL A 75 -4.45 -0.57 4.43
N ASN A 76 -3.39 -1.03 5.09
CA ASN A 76 -3.29 -1.09 6.53
C ASN A 76 -1.93 -0.53 6.95
N ASP A 77 -1.96 0.61 7.63
CA ASP A 77 -0.80 1.40 8.04
C ASP A 77 0.10 1.72 6.84
N ILE A 78 1.30 1.14 6.81
CA ILE A 78 2.29 1.33 5.74
C ILE A 78 2.30 0.15 4.76
N TYR A 79 1.26 -0.66 4.74
CA TYR A 79 1.20 -1.85 3.91
C TYR A 79 0.04 -1.79 2.92
N LEU A 80 0.35 -2.09 1.66
CA LEU A 80 -0.62 -2.45 0.64
C LEU A 80 -0.78 -3.97 0.68
N HIS A 81 -2.00 -4.41 0.88
CA HIS A 81 -2.38 -5.80 0.85
C HIS A 81 -3.12 -6.10 -0.45
N THR A 82 -2.79 -7.22 -1.09
CA THR A 82 -3.49 -7.72 -2.27
C THR A 82 -3.79 -9.20 -2.13
N VAL A 83 -4.94 -9.63 -2.63
CA VAL A 83 -5.33 -11.04 -2.72
C VAL A 83 -5.85 -11.28 -4.12
N GLU A 84 -5.03 -11.90 -4.98
CA GLU A 84 -5.50 -12.38 -6.28
C GLU A 84 -6.60 -13.42 -6.07
N ASP A 85 -7.61 -13.43 -6.94
CA ASP A 85 -8.76 -14.32 -6.80
C ASP A 85 -8.32 -15.80 -6.76
N GLY A 86 -8.63 -16.47 -5.65
CA GLY A 86 -8.25 -17.87 -5.41
C GLY A 86 -6.79 -18.09 -4.98
N LYS A 87 -6.05 -17.03 -4.66
CA LYS A 87 -4.66 -17.10 -4.19
C LYS A 87 -4.52 -16.65 -2.74
N ALA A 88 -3.32 -16.85 -2.20
CA ALA A 88 -2.94 -16.33 -0.90
C ALA A 88 -2.72 -14.80 -0.96
N GLU A 89 -2.81 -14.18 0.20
CA GLU A 89 -2.52 -12.76 0.38
C GLU A 89 -1.04 -12.44 0.14
N ILE A 90 -0.80 -11.34 -0.54
CA ILE A 90 0.50 -10.69 -0.72
C ILE A 90 0.44 -9.36 0.02
N LYS A 91 1.50 -9.06 0.76
CA LYS A 91 1.67 -7.78 1.45
C LYS A 91 2.98 -7.14 1.04
N VAL A 92 2.91 -5.88 0.63
CA VAL A 92 4.07 -5.06 0.28
C VAL A 92 4.08 -3.79 1.10
N LYS A 93 5.27 -3.26 1.37
CA LYS A 93 5.42 -2.05 2.19
C LYS A 93 5.37 -0.81 1.29
N ILE A 94 4.58 0.17 1.67
CA ILE A 94 4.53 1.49 1.07
C ILE A 94 5.66 2.30 1.70
N LEU A 95 6.68 2.63 0.91
CA LEU A 95 7.83 3.44 1.34
C LEU A 95 7.55 4.94 1.20
N ASP A 96 6.84 5.31 0.15
CA ASP A 96 6.48 6.69 -0.18
C ASP A 96 5.14 6.70 -0.93
N PHE A 97 4.34 7.73 -0.69
CA PHE A 97 3.02 7.88 -1.31
C PHE A 97 2.61 9.35 -1.41
N SER A 98 2.16 9.72 -2.60
CA SER A 98 1.43 10.95 -2.91
C SER A 98 0.26 10.65 -3.85
N ASP A 99 -0.48 11.67 -4.23
CA ASP A 99 -1.56 11.61 -5.23
C ASP A 99 -1.08 11.17 -6.63
N THR A 100 0.21 11.25 -6.92
CA THR A 100 0.81 11.08 -8.24
C THR A 100 1.97 10.09 -8.28
N LYS A 101 2.57 9.75 -7.13
CA LYS A 101 3.69 8.81 -7.04
C LYS A 101 3.51 7.84 -5.88
N MET A 102 3.95 6.61 -6.08
CA MET A 102 3.97 5.58 -5.04
C MET A 102 5.25 4.75 -5.15
N LYS A 103 5.88 4.47 -4.02
CA LYS A 103 7.02 3.55 -3.93
C LYS A 103 6.68 2.35 -3.06
N LEU A 104 6.80 1.16 -3.61
CA LEU A 104 6.55 -0.10 -2.93
C LEU A 104 7.86 -0.85 -2.71
N GLU A 105 7.97 -1.55 -1.59
CA GLU A 105 9.04 -2.50 -1.27
C GLU A 105 8.43 -3.89 -1.06
N MET A 106 9.03 -4.91 -1.67
CA MET A 106 8.62 -6.30 -1.53
C MET A 106 9.82 -7.23 -1.40
N ASN A 107 9.60 -8.37 -0.75
CA ASN A 107 10.56 -9.47 -0.73
C ASN A 107 10.04 -10.59 -1.62
N ARG A 108 10.74 -10.85 -2.73
CA ARG A 108 10.39 -11.90 -3.68
C ARG A 108 11.47 -12.98 -3.67
N GLY A 109 11.17 -14.11 -3.03
CA GLY A 109 12.08 -15.25 -2.98
C GLY A 109 13.40 -14.99 -2.23
N GLY A 110 13.41 -14.05 -1.27
CA GLY A 110 14.60 -13.66 -0.52
C GLY A 110 15.26 -12.39 -1.05
N SER A 111 14.92 -11.94 -2.28
CA SER A 111 15.45 -10.72 -2.85
C SER A 111 14.56 -9.52 -2.54
N LEU A 112 15.18 -8.45 -2.03
CA LEU A 112 14.48 -7.19 -1.77
C LEU A 112 14.39 -6.37 -3.06
N GLU A 113 13.18 -5.90 -3.36
CA GLU A 113 12.86 -5.21 -4.60
C GLU A 113 12.03 -3.97 -4.31
N THR A 114 12.23 -2.90 -5.09
CA THR A 114 11.38 -1.71 -5.05
C THR A 114 10.73 -1.41 -6.39
N LEU A 115 9.44 -1.08 -6.36
CA LEU A 115 8.70 -0.54 -7.50
C LEU A 115 8.45 0.95 -7.28
N THR A 116 8.72 1.75 -8.30
CA THR A 116 8.26 3.14 -8.38
C THR A 116 7.12 3.21 -9.38
N LEU A 117 6.01 3.80 -8.97
CA LEU A 117 4.80 3.95 -9.78
C LEU A 117 4.44 5.43 -9.89
N GLU A 118 3.95 5.81 -11.06
CA GLU A 118 3.37 7.13 -11.32
C GLU A 118 1.93 6.97 -11.79
N LYS A 119 1.05 7.85 -11.29
CA LYS A 119 -0.37 7.84 -11.65
C LYS A 119 -0.55 8.34 -13.09
N GLU A 120 -1.43 7.70 -13.85
CA GLU A 120 -1.80 8.13 -15.22
C GLU A 120 -2.83 9.26 -15.23
#